data_AF-A0A3D0YQ74-F1
#
_entry.id   AF-A0A3D0YQ74-F1
#
_cell.length_a   1.000
_cell.length_b   1.000
_cell.length_c   1.000
_cell.angle_alpha   90.00
_cell.angle_beta   90.00
_cell.angle_gamma   90.00
#
_symmetry.space_group_name_H-M   'P 1'
#
loop_
_entity.id
_entity.type
_entity.pdbx_description
1 polymer ?
#
loop_
_entity_poly.entity_id
_entity_poly.type
_entity_poly.pdbx_seq_one_letter_code
_entity_poly.pdbx_strand_id
1 'polypeptide(L)'
;MSLLAIITTEPHSVQGIFLIFFALAIGHAVMDFPLQGKFLSKAKDRHADTSSFMGTDPPAGVWIHALTAHSLIHAGAVWIITGSSALAAIELALHWLIDYAKCEGWTGFHTDQILHYTCKLIYAMMIYLGVSWI
;
A
#
# COMPACT_ATOMS: atom_id res chain seq x y z
N MET A 1 17.89 -14.33 15.54
CA MET A 1 16.69 -15.11 15.14
C MET A 1 16.98 -15.71 13.77
N SER A 2 16.82 -17.02 13.58
CA SER A 2 17.11 -17.68 12.29
C SER A 2 15.97 -17.47 11.29
N LEU A 3 16.26 -17.58 9.99
CA LEU A 3 15.24 -17.53 8.92
C LEU A 3 14.13 -18.58 9.14
N LEU A 4 14.50 -19.75 9.66
CA LEU A 4 13.56 -20.81 10.01
C LEU A 4 12.54 -20.36 11.07
N ALA A 5 12.98 -19.62 12.10
CA ALA A 5 12.09 -19.15 13.15
C ALA A 5 11.03 -18.17 12.63
N ILE A 6 11.34 -17.36 11.61
CA ILE A 6 10.37 -16.46 10.96
C ILE A 6 9.31 -17.26 10.21
N ILE A 7 9.73 -18.30 9.48
CA ILE A 7 8.83 -19.14 8.67
C ILE A 7 7.94 -20.04 9.55
N THR A 8 8.39 -20.40 10.76
CA THR A 8 7.62 -21.25 11.69
C THR A 8 6.93 -20.47 12.81
N THR A 9 6.88 -19.13 12.76
CA THR A 9 6.20 -18.36 13.81
C THR A 9 4.69 -18.49 13.66
N GLU A 10 4.02 -18.90 14.73
CA GLU A 10 2.55 -18.96 14.78
C GLU A 10 1.94 -17.57 14.57
N PRO A 11 1.08 -17.37 13.55
CA PRO A 11 0.52 -16.06 13.20
C PRO A 11 -0.40 -15.49 14.29
N HIS A 12 -0.99 -16.36 15.11
CA HIS A 12 -1.84 -15.99 16.26
C HIS A 12 -1.04 -15.73 17.55
N SER A 13 0.27 -15.60 17.46
CA SER A 13 1.12 -15.19 18.59
C SER A 13 1.38 -13.69 18.59
N VAL A 14 1.73 -13.14 19.76
CA VAL A 14 2.15 -11.73 19.88
C VAL A 14 3.36 -11.45 18.97
N GLN A 15 4.31 -12.38 18.91
CA GLN A 15 5.46 -12.29 18.01
C GLN A 15 5.03 -12.30 16.52
N GLY A 16 4.04 -13.12 16.17
CA GLY A 16 3.45 -13.19 14.84
C GLY A 16 2.89 -11.84 14.37
N ILE A 17 2.12 -11.14 15.22
CA ILE A 17 1.61 -9.79 14.91
C ILE A 17 2.75 -8.85 14.53
N PHE A 18 3.79 -8.78 15.36
CA PHE A 18 4.91 -7.87 15.14
C PHE A 18 5.63 -8.17 13.83
N LEU A 19 5.84 -9.45 13.51
CA LEU A 19 6.50 -9.85 12.26
C LEU A 19 5.65 -9.53 11.03
N ILE A 20 4.35 -9.79 11.07
CA ILE A 20 3.43 -9.50 9.97
C ILE A 20 3.34 -7.98 9.75
N PHE A 21 3.12 -7.22 10.81
CA PHE A 21 3.10 -5.76 10.72
C PHE A 21 4.41 -5.22 10.14
N PHE A 22 5.55 -5.72 10.61
CA PHE A 22 6.85 -5.28 10.13
C PHE A 22 7.08 -5.65 8.66
N ALA A 23 6.68 -6.85 8.23
CA ALA A 23 6.74 -7.25 6.83
C ALA A 23 5.85 -6.35 5.94
N LEU A 24 4.61 -6.07 6.37
CA LEU A 24 3.69 -5.19 5.67
C LEU A 24 4.22 -3.73 5.61
N ALA A 25 4.84 -3.25 6.68
CA ALA A 25 5.47 -1.94 6.77
C ALA A 25 6.67 -1.81 5.82
N ILE A 26 7.51 -2.86 5.72
CA ILE A 26 8.59 -2.94 4.73
C ILE A 26 8.01 -2.94 3.32
N GLY A 27 6.99 -3.76 3.06
CA GLY A 27 6.30 -3.80 1.77
C GLY A 27 5.84 -2.40 1.36
N HIS A 28 5.08 -1.73 2.21
CA HIS A 28 4.66 -0.35 2.00
C HIS A 28 5.83 0.58 1.63
N ALA A 29 6.90 0.58 2.44
CA ALA A 29 8.06 1.43 2.20
C ALA A 29 8.76 1.11 0.85
N VAL A 30 8.85 -0.15 0.45
CA VAL A 30 9.44 -0.54 -0.84
C VAL A 30 8.60 -0.04 -2.03
N MET A 31 7.27 -0.08 -1.92
CA MET A 31 6.39 0.40 -2.99
C MET A 31 6.36 1.93 -3.09
N ASP A 32 6.30 2.64 -1.96
CA ASP A 32 6.16 4.10 -1.92
C ASP A 32 7.43 4.87 -2.26
N PHE A 33 8.60 4.30 -1.96
CA PHE A 33 9.87 5.02 -2.07
C PHE A 33 10.72 4.50 -3.25
N PRO A 34 11.17 3.22 -3.29
CA PRO A 34 11.84 2.65 -4.46
C PRO A 34 10.97 2.51 -5.72
N LEU A 35 9.78 1.90 -5.63
CA LEU A 35 9.00 1.54 -6.84
C LEU A 35 8.17 2.70 -7.39
N GLN A 36 7.90 3.72 -6.57
CA GLN A 36 7.26 4.95 -6.99
C GLN A 36 8.28 5.98 -7.49
N GLY A 37 8.76 5.77 -8.71
CA GLY A 37 9.60 6.76 -9.39
C GLY A 37 8.90 8.10 -9.63
N LYS A 38 9.67 9.11 -10.07
CA LYS A 38 9.19 10.49 -10.31
C LYS A 38 7.97 10.58 -11.23
N PHE A 39 7.89 9.70 -12.23
CA PHE A 39 6.73 9.63 -13.10
C PHE A 39 5.48 9.23 -12.32
N LEU A 40 5.50 8.11 -11.60
CA LEU A 40 4.33 7.59 -10.91
C LEU A 40 3.85 8.52 -9.80
N SER A 41 4.78 9.14 -9.06
CA SER A 41 4.45 10.09 -7.99
C SER A 41 3.74 11.34 -8.51
N LYS A 42 4.01 11.76 -9.75
CA LYS A 42 3.32 12.87 -10.42
C LYS A 42 2.07 12.42 -11.15
N ALA A 43 2.17 11.35 -11.94
CA ALA A 43 1.09 10.90 -12.80
C ALA A 43 -0.15 10.47 -12.02
N LYS A 44 -0.03 9.98 -10.78
CA LYS A 44 -1.19 9.59 -9.95
C LYS A 44 -2.02 10.78 -9.44
N ASP A 45 -1.48 11.98 -9.48
CA ASP A 45 -2.14 13.21 -9.07
C ASP A 45 -2.76 13.89 -10.30
N ARG A 46 -4.08 14.08 -10.28
CA ARG A 46 -4.82 14.69 -11.39
C ARG A 46 -4.55 16.18 -11.57
N HIS A 47 -3.92 16.82 -10.60
CA HIS A 47 -3.57 18.24 -10.62
C HIS A 47 -2.09 18.47 -10.92
N ALA A 48 -1.27 17.42 -10.98
CA ALA A 48 0.15 17.54 -11.22
C ALA A 48 0.48 17.80 -12.69
N ASP A 49 1.48 18.66 -12.92
CA ASP A 49 2.08 18.82 -14.24
C ASP A 49 2.91 17.58 -14.63
N THR A 50 2.44 16.88 -15.65
CA THR A 50 3.11 15.70 -16.23
C THR A 50 3.80 15.98 -17.56
N SER A 51 3.91 17.25 -17.98
CA SER A 51 4.41 17.61 -19.30
C SER A 51 5.85 17.19 -19.56
N SER A 52 6.68 17.12 -18.52
CA SER A 52 8.06 16.61 -18.61
C SER A 52 8.15 15.12 -18.95
N PHE A 53 7.06 14.36 -18.77
CA PHE A 53 7.01 12.91 -19.03
C PHE A 53 6.18 12.54 -20.25
N MET A 54 5.09 13.28 -20.52
CA MET A 54 4.10 12.93 -21.53
C MET A 54 3.84 14.04 -22.56
N GLY A 55 4.57 15.16 -22.51
CA GLY A 55 4.35 16.32 -23.39
C GLY A 55 3.15 17.18 -22.97
N THR A 56 2.79 18.17 -23.79
CA THR A 56 1.82 19.21 -23.44
C THR A 56 0.34 18.79 -23.54
N ASP A 57 0.06 17.62 -24.12
CA ASP A 57 -1.30 17.10 -24.31
C ASP A 57 -1.38 15.61 -23.90
N PRO A 58 -1.24 15.32 -22.59
CA PRO A 58 -1.36 13.95 -22.11
C PRO A 58 -2.80 13.43 -22.29
N PRO A 59 -2.99 12.11 -22.53
CA PRO A 59 -4.33 11.54 -22.60
C PRO A 59 -5.15 11.86 -21.34
N ALA A 60 -6.42 12.19 -21.54
CA ALA A 60 -7.31 12.51 -20.42
C ALA A 60 -7.45 11.32 -19.47
N GLY A 61 -7.35 11.57 -18.16
CA GLY A 61 -7.59 10.56 -17.14
C GLY A 61 -6.42 9.59 -16.87
N VAL A 62 -5.21 9.85 -17.38
CA VAL A 62 -4.01 9.03 -17.08
C VAL A 62 -3.80 8.80 -15.58
N TRP A 63 -4.17 9.78 -14.75
CA TRP A 63 -4.06 9.69 -13.30
C TRP A 63 -4.83 8.52 -12.70
N ILE A 64 -5.96 8.12 -13.30
CA ILE A 64 -6.74 6.98 -12.83
C ILE A 64 -5.92 5.70 -12.98
N HIS A 65 -5.25 5.53 -14.12
CA HIS A 65 -4.39 4.38 -14.38
C HIS A 65 -3.15 4.40 -13.47
N ALA A 66 -2.51 5.55 -13.31
CA ALA A 66 -1.32 5.69 -12.46
C ALA A 66 -1.64 5.43 -10.98
N LEU A 67 -2.71 6.03 -10.45
CA LEU A 67 -3.14 5.83 -9.07
C LEU A 67 -3.60 4.39 -8.82
N THR A 68 -4.32 3.80 -9.78
CA THR A 68 -4.73 2.39 -9.69
C THR A 68 -3.51 1.47 -9.72
N ALA A 69 -2.55 1.68 -10.61
CA ALA A 69 -1.34 0.88 -10.69
C ALA A 69 -0.51 0.97 -9.40
N HIS A 70 -0.37 2.17 -8.84
CA HIS A 70 0.28 2.38 -7.56
C HIS A 70 -0.45 1.64 -6.43
N SER A 71 -1.75 1.83 -6.29
CA SER A 71 -2.53 1.14 -5.26
C SER A 71 -2.51 -0.39 -5.43
N LEU A 72 -2.45 -0.86 -6.68
CA LEU A 72 -2.42 -2.29 -7.01
C LEU A 72 -1.10 -2.96 -6.62
N ILE A 73 0.05 -2.27 -6.73
CA ILE A 73 1.32 -2.84 -6.25
C ILE A 73 1.33 -3.00 -4.72
N HIS A 74 0.68 -2.09 -3.98
CA HIS A 74 0.47 -2.22 -2.53
C HIS A 74 -0.45 -3.38 -2.18
N ALA A 75 -1.57 -3.51 -2.90
CA ALA A 75 -2.46 -4.67 -2.77
C ALA A 75 -1.74 -6.00 -3.04
N GLY A 76 -0.90 -6.05 -4.08
CA GLY A 76 -0.10 -7.22 -4.41
C GLY A 76 0.88 -7.61 -3.29
N ALA A 77 1.47 -6.63 -2.61
CA ALA A 77 2.33 -6.91 -1.47
C ALA A 77 1.58 -7.42 -0.24
N VAL A 78 0.42 -6.83 0.06
CA VAL A 78 -0.47 -7.35 1.11
C VAL A 78 -0.86 -8.78 0.78
N TRP A 79 -1.21 -9.08 -0.46
CA TRP A 79 -1.53 -10.44 -0.88
C TRP A 79 -0.37 -11.41 -0.70
N ILE A 80 0.83 -11.06 -1.19
CA ILE A 80 2.03 -11.93 -1.10
C ILE A 80 2.41 -12.19 0.37
N ILE A 81 2.31 -11.19 1.24
CA ILE A 81 2.71 -11.30 2.65
C ILE A 81 1.66 -12.07 3.47
N THR A 82 0.38 -11.82 3.22
CA THR A 82 -0.71 -12.36 4.06
C THR A 82 -1.36 -13.62 3.48
N GLY A 83 -1.18 -13.89 2.19
CA GLY A 83 -1.91 -14.90 1.44
C GLY A 83 -3.37 -14.54 1.11
N SER A 84 -3.93 -13.46 1.67
CA SER A 84 -5.35 -13.17 1.58
C SER A 84 -5.69 -12.20 0.44
N SER A 85 -6.52 -12.67 -0.49
CA SER A 85 -7.02 -11.84 -1.60
C SER A 85 -8.05 -10.80 -1.14
N ALA A 86 -8.78 -11.07 -0.05
CA ALA A 86 -9.71 -10.12 0.54
C ALA A 86 -8.98 -8.91 1.14
N LEU A 87 -7.91 -9.14 1.92
CA LEU A 87 -7.09 -8.03 2.46
C LEU A 87 -6.42 -7.23 1.34
N ALA A 88 -6.02 -7.89 0.25
CA ALA A 88 -5.48 -7.21 -0.92
C ALA A 88 -6.53 -6.31 -1.61
N ALA A 89 -7.76 -6.78 -1.78
CA ALA A 89 -8.85 -5.97 -2.34
C ALA A 89 -9.21 -4.77 -1.43
N ILE A 90 -9.20 -4.97 -0.11
CA ILE A 90 -9.38 -3.88 0.86
C ILE A 90 -8.24 -2.87 0.77
N GLU A 91 -6.98 -3.33 0.71
CA GLU A 91 -5.82 -2.46 0.54
C GLU A 91 -5.91 -1.67 -0.77
N LEU A 92 -6.29 -2.31 -1.89
CA LEU A 92 -6.47 -1.59 -3.15
C LEU A 92 -7.44 -0.42 -3.00
N ALA A 93 -8.60 -0.65 -2.37
CA ALA A 93 -9.61 0.40 -2.18
C ALA A 93 -9.14 1.49 -1.21
N LEU A 94 -8.65 1.11 -0.02
CA LEU A 94 -8.21 2.08 0.99
C LEU A 94 -7.00 2.87 0.54
N HIS A 95 -6.00 2.21 -0.06
CA HIS A 95 -4.79 2.86 -0.55
C HIS A 95 -5.12 3.89 -1.62
N TRP A 96 -5.98 3.51 -2.58
CA TRP A 96 -6.45 4.41 -3.63
C TRP A 96 -7.16 5.64 -3.05
N LEU A 97 -8.05 5.45 -2.07
CA LEU A 97 -8.79 6.55 -1.45
C LEU A 97 -7.91 7.49 -0.62
N ILE A 98 -6.95 6.95 0.14
CA ILE A 98 -6.01 7.74 0.95
C ILE A 98 -5.14 8.60 0.04
N ASP A 99 -4.57 7.99 -1.00
CA ASP A 99 -3.73 8.69 -1.96
C ASP A 99 -4.49 9.70 -2.80
N TYR A 100 -5.70 9.37 -3.21
CA TYR A 100 -6.59 10.32 -3.87
C TYR A 100 -6.82 11.53 -2.96
N ALA A 101 -7.19 11.33 -1.69
CA ALA A 101 -7.38 12.42 -0.74
C ALA A 101 -6.12 13.29 -0.55
N LYS A 102 -4.93 12.67 -0.55
CA LYS A 102 -3.65 13.40 -0.54
C LYS A 102 -3.45 14.22 -1.81
N CYS A 103 -3.68 13.64 -2.99
CA CYS A 103 -3.52 14.34 -4.27
C CYS A 103 -4.53 15.49 -4.42
N GLU A 104 -5.71 15.36 -3.83
CA GLU A 104 -6.70 16.44 -3.72
C GLU A 104 -6.34 17.52 -2.68
N GLY A 105 -5.26 17.35 -1.92
CA GLY A 105 -4.85 18.26 -0.87
C GLY A 105 -5.76 18.26 0.37
N TRP A 106 -6.61 17.25 0.53
CA TRP A 106 -7.48 17.10 1.72
C TRP A 106 -6.70 16.65 2.95
N THR A 107 -5.56 15.99 2.73
CA THR A 107 -4.64 15.52 3.77
C THR A 107 -3.20 15.88 3.41
N GLY A 108 -2.30 15.82 4.40
CA GLY A 108 -0.87 16.05 4.20
C GLY A 108 -0.06 14.75 4.18
N PHE A 109 1.22 14.86 3.82
CA PHE A 109 2.16 13.73 3.74
C PHE A 109 2.24 12.89 5.03
N HIS A 110 2.25 13.52 6.20
CA HIS A 110 2.29 12.78 7.46
C HIS A 110 1.00 12.00 7.73
N THR A 111 -0.15 12.60 7.41
CA THR A 111 -1.46 11.96 7.58
C THR A 111 -1.60 10.77 6.65
N ASP A 112 -1.18 10.92 5.40
CA ASP A 112 -1.08 9.85 4.41
C ASP A 112 -0.30 8.64 4.94
N GLN A 113 0.93 8.85 5.38
CA GLN A 113 1.77 7.76 5.91
C GLN A 113 1.17 7.12 7.16
N ILE A 114 0.61 7.91 8.09
CA ILE A 114 -0.05 7.39 9.29
C ILE A 114 -1.23 6.50 8.92
N LEU A 115 -2.08 6.91 7.98
CA LEU A 115 -3.23 6.13 7.54
C LEU A 115 -2.79 4.82 6.89
N HIS A 116 -1.77 4.88 6.03
CA HIS A 116 -1.22 3.68 5.41
C HIS A 116 -0.69 2.70 6.45
N TYR A 117 0.19 3.11 7.38
CA TYR A 117 0.69 2.22 8.44
C TYR A 117 -0.42 1.73 9.38
N THR A 118 -1.46 2.54 9.61
CA THR A 118 -2.65 2.13 10.38
C THR A 118 -3.36 0.95 9.72
N CYS A 119 -3.55 0.97 8.39
CA CYS A 119 -4.12 -0.19 7.67
C CYS A 119 -3.30 -1.47 7.89
N LYS A 120 -1.96 -1.37 7.86
CA LYS A 120 -1.06 -2.52 8.02
C LYS A 120 -1.15 -3.10 9.43
N LEU A 121 -1.27 -2.24 10.43
CA LEU A 121 -1.50 -2.66 11.82
C LEU A 121 -2.86 -3.36 11.96
N ILE A 122 -3.93 -2.80 11.37
CA ILE A 122 -5.27 -3.41 11.38
C ILE A 122 -5.24 -4.80 10.73
N TYR A 123 -4.58 -4.97 9.58
CA TYR A 123 -4.49 -6.27 8.93
C TYR A 123 -3.73 -7.29 9.77
N ALA A 124 -2.60 -6.91 10.37
CA ALA A 124 -1.86 -7.78 11.28
C ALA A 124 -2.71 -8.21 12.48
N MET A 125 -3.51 -7.29 13.03
CA MET A 125 -4.47 -7.59 14.10
C MET A 125 -5.61 -8.50 13.66
N MET A 126 -6.17 -8.31 12.46
CA MET A 126 -7.21 -9.20 11.91
C MET A 126 -6.70 -10.63 11.74
N ILE A 127 -5.47 -10.79 11.22
CA ILE A 127 -4.85 -12.11 11.10
C ILE A 127 -4.65 -12.75 12.47
N TYR A 128 -4.15 -11.99 13.45
CA TYR A 128 -4.00 -12.47 14.82
C TYR A 128 -5.30 -12.95 15.44
N LEU A 129 -6.38 -12.20 15.24
CA LEU A 129 -7.73 -12.55 15.73
C LEU A 129 -8.35 -13.73 14.99
N GLY A 130 -7.68 -14.29 13.97
CA GLY A 130 -8.17 -15.45 13.23
C GLY A 130 -9.36 -15.13 12.33
N VAL A 131 -9.50 -13.87 11.91
CA VAL A 131 -10.59 -13.51 11.01
C VAL A 131 -10.26 -14.05 9.61
N SER A 132 -10.88 -15.18 9.25
CA SER A 132 -10.65 -15.86 7.98
C SER A 132 -11.45 -15.20 6.85
N TRP A 133 -10.77 -14.75 5.81
CA TRP A 133 -11.39 -14.11 4.64
C TRP A 133 -10.81 -14.64 3.32
N ILE A 134 -10.65 -15.97 3.24
CA ILE A 134 -9.91 -16.71 2.20
C ILE A 134 -8.40 -16.57 2.37
#